data_AF-A0A920ICU1-F1
#
_entry.id   AF-A0A920ICU1-F1
#
_cell.length_a   1.000
_cell.length_b   1.000
_cell.length_c   1.000
_cell.angle_alpha   90.00
_cell.angle_beta   90.00
_cell.angle_gamma   90.00
#
_symmetry.space_group_name_H-M   'P 1'
#
loop_
_entity.id
_entity.type
_entity.pdbx_description
1 polymer ?
#
loop_
_entity_poly.entity_id
_entity_poly.type
_entity_poly.pdbx_seq_one_letter_code
_entity_poly.pdbx_strand_id
1 'polypeptide(L)'
;MVAMAAERYGVHALGIGSDLCQDQPDSVVEWMRNGRWSIERDFGEGSADQPGFPPQPNWFEGIKDFPNISVGLAEIGFSADEIADIMGLNWLRFYEHNFVSLANGKTTS
;
A
#
# COMPACT_ATOMS: atom_id res chain seq x y z
N MET A 1 1.37 -13.77 -2.21
CA MET A 1 0.18 -12.97 -1.78
C MET A 1 -0.49 -12.27 -2.96
N VAL A 2 0.23 -11.48 -3.77
CA VAL A 2 -0.38 -10.75 -4.91
C VAL A 2 -1.03 -11.69 -5.93
N ALA A 3 -0.38 -12.78 -6.33
CA ALA A 3 -0.95 -13.79 -7.23
C ALA A 3 -2.30 -14.35 -6.74
N MET A 4 -2.37 -14.73 -5.46
CA MET A 4 -3.62 -15.24 -4.86
C MET A 4 -4.72 -14.16 -4.84
N ALA A 5 -4.36 -12.89 -4.63
CA ALA A 5 -5.31 -11.79 -4.69
C ALA A 5 -5.79 -11.55 -6.13
N ALA A 6 -4.90 -11.66 -7.12
CA ALA A 6 -5.24 -11.53 -8.54
C ALA A 6 -6.18 -12.66 -8.98
N GLU A 7 -5.92 -13.90 -8.56
CA GLU A 7 -6.81 -15.04 -8.80
C GLU A 7 -8.20 -14.84 -8.17
N ARG A 8 -8.25 -14.25 -6.97
CA ARG A 8 -9.51 -14.10 -6.23
C ARG A 8 -10.34 -12.89 -6.64
N TYR A 9 -9.69 -11.77 -6.97
CA TYR A 9 -10.35 -10.47 -7.14
C TYR A 9 -10.14 -9.85 -8.53
N GLY A 10 -9.28 -10.46 -9.35
CA GLY A 10 -8.89 -9.93 -10.66
C GLY A 10 -7.76 -8.91 -10.54
N VAL A 11 -6.83 -8.98 -11.50
CA VAL A 11 -5.63 -8.13 -11.53
C VAL A 11 -5.95 -6.64 -11.58
N HIS A 12 -7.03 -6.24 -12.27
CA HIS A 12 -7.43 -4.85 -12.43
C HIS A 12 -8.00 -4.19 -11.16
N ALA A 13 -8.22 -4.99 -10.10
CA ALA A 13 -8.70 -4.53 -8.80
C ALA A 13 -7.58 -4.37 -7.76
N LEU A 14 -6.32 -4.58 -8.15
CA LEU A 14 -5.17 -4.54 -7.24
C LEU A 14 -4.40 -3.23 -7.35
N GLY A 15 -3.84 -2.77 -6.24
CA GLY A 15 -2.93 -1.62 -6.21
C GLY A 15 -1.90 -1.78 -5.10
N ILE A 16 -0.77 -1.08 -5.23
CA ILE A 16 0.28 -1.06 -4.21
C ILE A 16 0.02 0.08 -3.21
N GLY A 17 0.15 -0.24 -1.93
CA GLY A 17 0.27 0.72 -0.84
C GLY A 17 1.32 0.18 0.14
N SER A 18 2.52 0.74 0.12
CA SER A 18 3.67 0.16 0.82
C SER A 18 3.64 0.34 2.33
N ASP A 19 2.86 1.29 2.83
CA ASP A 19 2.85 1.71 4.23
C ASP A 19 4.26 2.05 4.76
N LEU A 20 5.11 2.57 3.87
CA LEU A 20 6.51 2.83 4.17
C LEU A 20 6.65 4.02 5.13
N CYS A 21 6.98 3.74 6.38
CA CYS A 21 7.26 4.73 7.42
C CYS A 21 8.75 5.10 7.46
N GLN A 22 9.31 5.51 6.31
CA GLN A 22 10.75 5.78 6.17
C GLN A 22 11.19 6.94 7.08
N ASP A 23 12.31 6.74 7.77
CA ASP A 23 12.98 7.73 8.63
C ASP A 23 12.08 8.33 9.73
N GLN A 24 11.01 7.62 10.11
CA GLN A 24 10.13 8.03 11.21
C GLN A 24 10.67 7.52 12.56
N PRO A 25 10.76 8.38 13.59
CA PRO A 25 11.20 7.96 14.92
C PRO A 25 10.10 7.15 15.64
N ASP A 26 10.50 6.37 16.65
CA ASP A 26 9.57 5.56 17.46
C ASP A 26 8.43 6.38 18.07
N SER A 27 8.65 7.65 18.41
CA SER A 27 7.60 8.53 18.94
C SER A 27 6.41 8.70 17.98
N VAL A 28 6.63 8.56 16.67
CA VAL A 28 5.56 8.64 15.66
C VAL A 28 4.71 7.37 15.70
N VAL A 29 5.31 6.17 15.71
CA VAL A 29 4.53 4.93 15.79
C VAL A 29 3.81 4.79 17.13
N GLU A 30 4.46 5.22 18.22
CA GLU A 30 3.84 5.25 19.53
C GLU A 30 2.61 6.16 19.54
N TRP A 31 2.69 7.36 18.94
CA TRP A 31 1.54 8.26 18.79
C TRP A 31 0.44 7.66 17.91
N MET A 32 0.79 7.03 16.79
CA MET A 32 -0.18 6.37 15.91
C MET A 32 -0.97 5.28 16.64
N ARG A 33 -0.32 4.52 17.53
CA ARG A 33 -0.93 3.44 18.31
C ARG A 33 -1.70 3.93 19.54
N ASN A 34 -1.20 4.96 20.22
CA ASN A 34 -1.67 5.32 21.56
C ASN A 34 -2.44 6.65 21.63
N GLY A 35 -2.45 7.42 20.54
CA GLY A 35 -3.29 8.60 20.38
C GLY A 35 -3.40 9.51 21.61
N ARG A 36 -4.53 10.21 21.74
CA ARG A 36 -4.83 11.06 22.91
C ARG A 36 -5.70 10.35 23.95
N TRP A 37 -6.49 9.38 23.52
CA TRP A 37 -7.57 8.79 24.32
C TRP A 37 -7.38 7.29 24.57
N SER A 38 -6.20 6.73 24.28
CA SER A 38 -5.92 5.34 24.64
C SER A 38 -5.82 5.20 26.14
N ILE A 39 -6.57 4.22 26.66
CA ILE A 39 -6.65 3.92 28.10
C ILE A 39 -5.52 2.97 28.49
N GLU A 40 -5.15 2.07 27.58
CA GLU A 40 -4.06 1.11 27.73
C GLU A 40 -3.07 1.27 26.59
N ARG A 41 -1.81 0.88 26.84
CA ARG A 41 -0.76 0.99 25.84
C ARG A 41 -0.86 -0.13 24.81
N ASP A 42 -0.95 0.26 23.55
CA ASP A 42 -0.92 -0.63 22.39
C ASP A 42 0.46 -0.59 21.72
N PHE A 43 1.02 -1.78 21.48
CA PHE A 43 2.30 -1.97 20.78
C PHE A 43 2.09 -2.44 19.33
N GLY A 44 0.85 -2.67 18.88
CA GLY A 44 0.54 -3.18 17.55
C GLY A 44 1.26 -4.50 17.26
N GLU A 45 1.86 -4.61 16.09
CA GLU A 45 2.75 -5.73 15.69
C GLU A 45 4.10 -5.76 16.43
N GLY A 46 4.37 -4.79 17.31
CA GLY A 46 5.58 -4.70 18.13
C GLY A 46 5.42 -5.31 19.52
N SER A 47 6.35 -4.97 20.41
CA SER A 47 6.30 -5.40 21.82
C SER A 47 6.88 -4.34 22.75
N ALA A 48 6.80 -4.56 24.06
CA ALA A 48 7.47 -3.68 25.03
C ALA A 48 8.99 -3.59 24.82
N ASP A 49 9.61 -4.67 24.34
CA ASP A 49 11.05 -4.74 24.05
C ASP A 49 11.40 -4.24 22.63
N GLN A 50 10.40 -4.13 21.74
CA GLN A 50 10.53 -3.64 20.37
C GLN A 50 9.34 -2.72 20.02
N PRO A 51 9.28 -1.51 20.60
CA PRO A 51 8.14 -0.62 20.43
C PRO A 51 8.14 0.13 19.08
N GLY A 52 9.25 0.13 18.34
CA GLY A 52 9.41 0.84 17.08
C GLY A 52 8.68 0.20 15.90
N PHE A 53 8.91 0.78 14.72
CA PHE A 53 8.53 0.14 13.46
C PHE A 53 9.36 -1.14 13.26
N PRO A 54 8.78 -2.23 12.73
CA PRO A 54 9.56 -3.40 12.36
C PRO A 54 10.58 -3.03 11.27
N PRO A 55 11.73 -3.72 11.22
CA PRO A 55 12.68 -3.53 10.14
C PRO A 55 11.99 -3.88 8.81
N GLN A 56 12.21 -3.03 7.80
CA GLN A 56 11.78 -3.31 6.44
C GLN A 56 12.51 -4.55 5.90
N PRO A 57 11.89 -5.35 5.02
CA PRO A 57 12.55 -6.51 4.45
C PRO A 57 13.70 -6.07 3.53
N ASN A 58 14.77 -6.87 3.48
CA ASN A 58 16.00 -6.53 2.73
C ASN A 58 15.81 -6.25 1.23
N TRP A 59 14.69 -6.72 0.63
CA TRP A 59 14.37 -6.47 -0.78
C TRP A 59 13.55 -5.19 -1.00
N PHE A 60 13.12 -4.51 0.07
CA PHE A 60 12.31 -3.29 0.03
C PHE A 60 12.59 -2.43 1.27
N GLU A 61 13.80 -1.89 1.37
CA GLU A 61 14.20 -1.09 2.54
C GLU A 61 13.69 0.35 2.47
N GLY A 62 13.41 0.85 1.25
CA GLY A 62 12.85 2.17 1.06
C GLY A 62 12.35 2.42 -0.35
N ILE A 63 12.00 3.69 -0.62
CA ILE A 63 11.37 4.08 -1.90
C ILE A 63 12.21 3.72 -3.13
N LYS A 64 13.54 3.70 -3.02
CA LYS A 64 14.47 3.32 -4.10
C LYS A 64 14.27 1.87 -4.59
N ASP A 65 13.71 1.01 -3.74
CA ASP A 65 13.57 -0.42 -3.99
C ASP A 65 12.19 -0.77 -4.60
N PHE A 66 11.34 0.21 -4.88
CA PHE A 66 10.06 0.02 -5.59
C PHE A 66 10.16 -0.81 -6.89
N PRO A 67 11.21 -0.66 -7.72
CA PRO A 67 11.40 -1.50 -8.89
C PRO A 67 11.49 -3.00 -8.57
N ASN A 68 11.87 -3.41 -7.36
CA ASN A 68 11.93 -4.83 -6.99
C ASN A 68 10.54 -5.49 -6.96
N ILE A 69 9.47 -4.70 -6.75
CA ILE A 69 8.09 -5.21 -6.83
C ILE A 69 7.79 -5.69 -8.25
N SER A 70 8.15 -4.92 -9.28
CA SER A 70 7.88 -5.32 -10.67
C SER A 70 8.71 -6.53 -11.08
N VAL A 71 9.95 -6.65 -10.60
CA VAL A 71 10.79 -7.84 -10.79
C VAL A 71 10.10 -9.07 -10.19
N GLY A 72 9.67 -9.00 -8.92
CA GLY A 72 8.99 -10.13 -8.26
C GLY A 72 7.67 -10.50 -8.93
N LEU A 73 6.89 -9.54 -9.44
CA LEU A 73 5.68 -9.82 -10.21
C LEU A 73 5.99 -10.56 -11.52
N ALA A 74 7.03 -10.14 -12.24
CA ALA A 74 7.45 -10.80 -13.47
C ALA A 74 7.92 -12.25 -13.22
N GLU A 75 8.68 -12.49 -12.13
CA GLU A 75 9.14 -13.82 -11.75
C GLU A 75 7.98 -14.79 -11.44
N ILE A 76 6.86 -14.27 -10.93
CA ILE A 76 5.64 -15.06 -10.67
C ILE A 76 4.85 -15.34 -11.96
N GLY A 77 5.12 -14.62 -13.05
CA GLY A 77 4.52 -14.85 -14.37
C GLY A 77 3.44 -13.84 -14.78
N PHE A 78 3.32 -12.71 -14.09
CA PHE A 78 2.47 -11.62 -14.55
C PHE A 78 2.99 -11.03 -15.87
N SER A 79 2.08 -10.69 -16.77
CA SER A 79 2.41 -10.01 -18.03
C SER A 79 2.84 -8.56 -17.78
N ALA A 80 3.49 -7.95 -18.77
CA ALA A 80 3.92 -6.54 -18.67
C ALA A 80 2.74 -5.58 -18.43
N ASP A 81 1.59 -5.84 -19.06
CA ASP A 81 0.38 -5.02 -18.91
C ASP A 81 -0.20 -5.17 -17.48
N GLU A 82 -0.26 -6.39 -16.96
CA GLU A 82 -0.70 -6.66 -15.59
C GLU A 82 0.21 -6.02 -14.54
N ILE A 83 1.52 -6.04 -14.77
CA ILE A 83 2.49 -5.37 -13.91
C ILE A 83 2.25 -3.86 -13.94
N ALA A 84 2.07 -3.25 -15.12
CA ALA A 84 1.78 -1.82 -15.23
C ALA A 84 0.47 -1.44 -14.52
N ASP A 85 -0.55 -2.28 -14.63
CA ASP A 85 -1.81 -2.16 -13.91
C ASP A 85 -1.63 -2.16 -12.39
N ILE A 86 -0.99 -3.19 -11.83
CA ILE A 86 -0.74 -3.30 -10.39
C ILE A 86 0.13 -2.15 -9.88
N MET A 87 1.17 -1.79 -10.64
CA MET A 87 2.16 -0.78 -10.23
C MET A 87 1.61 0.65 -10.28
N GLY A 88 0.47 0.91 -10.93
CA GLY A 88 -0.17 2.21 -10.84
C GLY A 88 -1.36 2.47 -11.76
N LEU A 89 -1.50 1.79 -12.90
CA LEU A 89 -2.60 2.13 -13.83
C LEU A 89 -3.97 1.79 -13.24
N ASN A 90 -4.07 0.80 -12.35
CA ASN A 90 -5.31 0.53 -11.60
C ASN A 90 -5.71 1.70 -10.70
N TRP A 91 -4.74 2.27 -9.96
CA TRP A 91 -4.97 3.46 -9.17
C TRP A 91 -5.34 4.65 -10.06
N LEU A 92 -4.61 4.88 -11.15
CA LEU A 92 -4.91 5.96 -12.10
C LEU A 92 -6.34 5.87 -12.61
N ARG A 93 -6.76 4.70 -13.13
CA ARG A 93 -8.14 4.50 -13.56
C ARG A 93 -9.13 4.76 -12.44
N PHE A 94 -8.87 4.28 -11.22
CA PHE A 94 -9.77 4.54 -10.09
C PHE A 94 -9.94 6.05 -9.85
N TYR A 95 -8.84 6.81 -9.86
CA TYR A 95 -8.90 8.24 -9.65
C TYR A 95 -9.66 8.97 -10.77
N GLU A 96 -9.38 8.62 -12.04
CA GLU A 96 -10.03 9.21 -13.21
C GLU A 96 -11.54 8.98 -13.24
N HIS A 97 -12.02 7.83 -12.79
CA HIS A 97 -13.46 7.51 -12.82
C HIS A 97 -14.23 8.10 -11.63
N ASN A 98 -13.60 8.25 -10.47
CA ASN A 98 -14.31 8.58 -9.22
C ASN A 98 -14.15 10.03 -8.78
N PHE A 99 -13.08 10.73 -9.18
CA PHE A 99 -12.83 12.13 -8.79
C PHE A 99 -12.97 13.08 -9.99
N VAL A 100 -14.09 12.97 -10.70
CA VAL A 100 -14.44 13.87 -11.80
C VAL A 100 -15.14 15.13 -11.31
N SER A 101 -14.95 16.25 -12.02
CA SER A 101 -15.70 17.48 -11.76
C SER A 101 -17.19 17.31 -12.09
N LEU A 102 -18.06 17.84 -11.22
CA LEU A 102 -19.52 17.89 -11.43
C LEU A 102 -19.93 18.63 -12.70
N ALA A 103 -19.04 19.43 -13.31
CA ALA A 103 -19.31 20.14 -14.56
C ALA A 103 -19.60 19.20 -15.76
N ASN A 104 -19.23 17.91 -15.66
CA ASN A 104 -19.54 16.89 -16.67
C ASN A 104 -20.76 16.03 -16.30
N GLY A 105 -21.40 16.29 -15.15
CA GLY A 105 -22.60 15.59 -14.72
C GLY A 105 -23.83 16.13 -15.44
N LYS A 106 -24.21 15.51 -16.56
CA LYS A 106 -25.64 15.46 -16.90
C LYS A 106 -26.35 14.87 -15.67
N THR A 107 -27.17 15.66 -15.01
CA THR A 107 -28.16 15.18 -14.05
C THR A 107 -29.03 14.15 -14.76
N THR A 108 -28.75 12.87 -14.54
CA THR A 108 -29.67 11.79 -14.88
C THR A 108 -30.81 11.86 -13.86
N SER A 109 -32.01 12.17 -14.35
CA SER A 109 -33.27 12.08 -13.60
C SER A 109 -33.59 10.65 -13.19
#